data_AF-A0A1G8WI65-F1
#
_entry.id   AF-A0A1G8WI65-F1
#
_cell.length_a   1.000
_cell.length_b   1.000
_cell.length_c   1.000
_cell.angle_alpha   90.00
_cell.angle_beta   90.00
_cell.angle_gamma   90.00
#
_symmetry.space_group_name_H-M   'P 1'
#
loop_
_entity.id
_entity.type
_entity.pdbx_description
1 polymer ?
#
loop_
_entity_poly.entity_id
_entity_poly.type
_entity_poly.pdbx_seq_one_letter_code
_entity_poly.pdbx_strand_id
1 'polypeptide(L)' 'FINQYTFISLKQLNIELFDYVNWYNNIRPHGALNYLTPKEYKENFYKNCLIFC' A
#
# COMPACT_ATOMS: atom_id res chain seq x y z
N PHE A 1 13.31 -3.43 -0.84
CA PHE A 1 12.80 -4.11 -2.04
C PHE A 1 13.72 -3.84 -3.23
N ILE A 2 13.67 -2.68 -3.87
CA ILE A 2 14.38 -2.43 -5.15
C ILE A 2 15.91 -2.57 -5.07
N ASN A 3 16.57 -2.00 -4.05
CA ASN A 3 18.03 -1.94 -3.98
C ASN A 3 18.75 -3.28 -3.70
N GLN A 4 18.01 -4.39 -3.55
CA GLN A 4 18.57 -5.70 -3.23
C GLN A 4 18.41 -6.73 -4.37
N TYR A 5 17.79 -6.34 -5.48
CA TYR A 5 17.49 -7.24 -6.60
C TYR A 5 18.02 -6.69 -7.92
N THR A 6 18.59 -7.58 -8.74
CA THR A 6 18.89 -7.29 -10.14
C THR A 6 17.70 -7.73 -10.99
N PHE A 7 17.11 -6.80 -11.72
CA PHE A 7 15.98 -7.08 -12.61
C PHE A 7 16.50 -7.43 -14.00
N ILE A 8 15.92 -8.47 -14.60
CA ILE A 8 16.32 -8.96 -15.92
C ILE A 8 15.76 -8.03 -17.03
N SER A 9 14.68 -7.31 -16.74
CA SER A 9 14.09 -6.32 -17.65
C SER A 9 13.31 -5.24 -16.92
N LEU A 10 13.09 -4.11 -17.60
CA LEU A 10 12.18 -3.06 -17.13
C LEU A 10 10.75 -3.59 -16.94
N LYS A 11 10.31 -4.54 -17.78
CA LYS A 11 8.98 -5.14 -17.65
C LYS A 11 8.84 -5.90 -16.32
N GLN A 12 9.84 -6.70 -15.96
CA GLN A 12 9.86 -7.41 -14.68
C GLN A 12 9.80 -6.43 -13.51
N LEU A 13 10.67 -5.41 -13.51
CA LEU A 13 10.68 -4.37 -12.48
C LEU A 13 9.30 -3.72 -12.31
N ASN A 14 8.62 -3.39 -13.41
CA ASN A 14 7.29 -2.76 -13.35
C ASN A 14 6.23 -3.67 -12.72
N ILE A 15 6.22 -4.97 -13.06
CA ILE A 15 5.28 -5.94 -12.49
C ILE A 15 5.52 -6.06 -10.99
N GLU A 16 6.77 -6.28 -10.60
CA GLU A 16 7.16 -6.44 -9.20
C GLU A 16 6.90 -5.18 -8.36
N LEU A 17 7.11 -4.00 -8.94
CA LEU A 17 6.73 -2.73 -8.32
C LEU A 17 5.22 -2.62 -8.12
N PHE A 18 4.43 -3.02 -9.11
CA PHE A 18 2.97 -2.99 -9.01
C PHE A 18 2.48 -3.92 -7.89
N ASP A 19 3.03 -5.13 -7.82
CA ASP A 19 2.72 -6.09 -6.75
C ASP A 19 3.12 -5.55 -5.37
N TYR A 20 4.30 -4.92 -5.26
CA TYR A 20 4.73 -4.30 -4.02
C TYR A 20 3.79 -3.17 -3.57
N VAL A 21 3.38 -2.29 -4.50
CA VAL A 21 2.44 -1.20 -4.21
C VAL A 21 1.08 -1.75 -3.78
N ASN A 22 0.59 -2.79 -4.46
CA ASN A 22 -0.66 -3.44 -4.10
C ASN A 22 -0.58 -4.06 -2.69
N TRP A 23 0.49 -4.80 -2.39
CA TRP A 23 0.71 -5.38 -1.08
C TRP A 23 0.83 -4.32 0.01
N TYR A 24 1.61 -3.26 -0.20
CA TYR A 24 1.79 -2.18 0.78
C TYR A 24 0.47 -1.47 1.13
N ASN A 25 -0.38 -1.23 0.12
CA ASN A 25 -1.61 -0.44 0.27
C ASN A 25 -2.82 -1.26 0.73
N ASN A 26 -2.91 -2.54 0.35
CA ASN A 26 -4.11 -3.36 0.54
C ASN A 26 -3.93 -4.55 1.48
N ILE A 27 -2.68 -4.97 1.77
CA ILE A 27 -2.41 -6.20 2.52
C ILE A 27 -1.58 -5.92 3.77
N ARG A 28 -0.56 -5.06 3.68
CA ARG A 28 0.37 -4.81 4.79
C ARG A 28 -0.30 -3.98 5.89
N PRO A 29 -0.42 -4.49 7.12
CA PRO A 29 -0.82 -3.68 8.27
C PRO A 29 0.33 -2.78 8.73
N HIS A 30 0.02 -1.56 9.15
CA HIS A 30 1.02 -0.59 9.63
C HIS A 30 0.75 -0.22 11.08
N GLY A 31 1.75 -0.39 11.95
CA GLY A 31 1.61 -0.09 13.39
C GLY A 31 1.22 1.38 13.67
N ALA A 32 1.76 2.32 12.89
CA ALA A 32 1.39 3.73 12.98
C ALA A 32 -0.08 4.02 12.59
N LEU A 33 -0.72 3.11 11.85
CA LEU A 33 -2.14 3.19 11.47
C LEU A 33 -3.01 2.27 12.33
N ASN A 34 -2.57 1.94 13.55
CA ASN A 34 -3.25 1.00 14.45
C ASN A 34 -3.51 -0.36 13.78
N TYR A 35 -2.51 -0.87 13.05
CA TYR A 35 -2.54 -2.11 12.27
C TYR A 35 -3.54 -2.14 11.11
N LEU A 36 -4.07 -1.00 10.70
CA LEU A 36 -4.81 -0.88 9.44
C LEU A 36 -3.87 -0.83 8.24
N THR A 37 -4.37 -1.26 7.10
CA THR A 37 -3.77 -0.97 5.79
C THR A 37 -4.01 0.51 5.41
N PRO A 38 -3.19 1.09 4.52
CA PRO A 38 -3.39 2.45 4.05
C PRO A 38 -4.77 2.67 3.41
N LYS A 39 -5.28 1.66 2.69
CA LYS A 39 -6.63 1.70 2.11
C LYS A 39 -7.71 1.77 3.20
N GLU A 40 -7.66 0.90 4.20
CA GLU A 40 -8.64 0.89 5.30
C GLU A 40 -8.60 2.18 6.11
N TYR A 41 -7.39 2.72 6.37
CA TYR A 41 -7.24 4.00 7.06
C TYR A 41 -7.90 5.14 6.28
N LYS A 42 -7.68 5.19 4.95
CA LYS A 42 -8.31 6.18 4.06
C LYS A 42 -9.84 6.05 4.06
N GLU A 43 -10.36 4.83 3.98
CA GLU A 43 -11.80 4.57 4.04
C GLU A 43 -12.41 5.02 5.38
N ASN A 44 -11.74 4.75 6.50
CA ASN A 44 -12.17 5.20 7.82
C ASN A 44 -12.14 6.72 7.95
N PHE A 45 -11.11 7.37 7.40
CA PHE A 45 -11.03 8.83 7.38
C PHE A 45 -12.23 9.47 6.67
N TYR A 46 -12.62 8.96 5.50
CA TYR A 46 -13.78 9.50 4.78
C TYR A 46 -15.11 9.14 5.41
N LYS A 47 -15.26 7.93 5.99
CA LYS A 47 -16.45 7.60 6.79
C LYS A 47 -16.63 8.58 7.94
N ASN A 48 -15.55 8.94 8.63
CA ASN A 48 -15.59 9.93 9.69
C ASN A 48 -15.91 11.33 9.15
N CYS A 49 -15.38 11.75 8.00
CA CYS A 49 -15.83 13.02 7.41
C CYS A 49 -17.31 12.96 7.06
N LEU A 50 -17.87 11.91 6.49
CA LEU A 50 -19.32 11.84 6.20
C LEU A 50 -20.23 11.90 7.45
N ILE A 51 -19.67 11.76 8.65
CA ILE A 51 -20.41 11.83 9.93
C ILE A 51 -20.26 13.21 10.59
N PHE A 52 -19.13 13.90 10.36
CA PHE A 52 -18.78 15.17 11.00
C PHE A 52 -18.61 16.37 10.03
N CYS A 53 -18.75 16.10 8.73
CA CYS A 53 -18.98 17.00 7.61
C CYS A 53 -20.46 16.78 7.20
#